data_AF-A0A0F9GK44-F1
#
_entry.id   AF-A0A0F9GK44-F1
#
_cell.length_a   1.000
_cell.length_b   1.000
_cell.length_c   1.000
_cell.angle_alpha   90.00
_cell.angle_beta   90.00
_cell.angle_gamma   90.00
#
_symmetry.space_group_name_H-M   'P 1'
#
loop_
_entity.id
_entity.type
_entity.pdbx_description
1 polymer ?
#
loop_
_entity_poly.entity_id
_entity_poly.type
_entity_poly.pdbx_seq_one_letter_code
_entity_poly.pdbx_strand_id
1 'polypeptide(L)'
;SFVARTTTYHEKQLTNIIKKAIQHVGFSVVEVLTQCPTYFGRKNDLGSAVDMMKLYKETTTPRGSKAKKENPDLIERGIFVQKEMPEYCSEYNKIIQKAKKRL
;
A
#
# COMPACT_ATOMS: atom_id res chain seq x y z
N SER A 1 -7.10 -1.91 9.71
CA SER A 1 -6.63 -0.53 9.96
C SER A 1 -5.22 -0.31 9.42
N PHE A 2 -4.91 -0.88 8.25
CA PHE A 2 -3.60 -0.73 7.62
C PHE A 2 -3.78 -0.17 6.20
N VAL A 3 -3.07 0.90 5.89
CA VAL A 3 -3.09 1.55 4.56
C VAL A 3 -1.67 1.87 4.16
N ALA A 4 -1.24 1.38 3.00
CA ALA A 4 0.09 1.62 2.47
C ALA A 4 0.06 1.85 0.95
N ARG A 5 1.07 2.55 0.44
CA ARG A 5 1.34 2.71 -1.00
C ARG A 5 2.81 2.42 -1.30
N THR A 6 3.08 1.80 -2.44
CA THR A 6 4.44 1.62 -2.95
C THR A 6 4.43 1.47 -4.48
N THR A 7 5.57 1.19 -5.09
CA THR A 7 5.71 1.00 -6.54
C THR A 7 6.49 -0.26 -6.84
N THR A 8 6.33 -0.80 -8.04
CA THR A 8 7.12 -1.94 -8.55
C THR A 8 8.62 -1.66 -8.62
N TYR A 9 9.03 -0.40 -8.73
CA TYR A 9 10.45 0.00 -8.68
C TYR A 9 11.09 -0.25 -7.31
N HIS A 10 10.32 -0.21 -6.22
CA HIS A 10 10.83 -0.33 -4.85
C HIS A 10 10.56 -1.72 -4.26
N GLU A 11 11.10 -2.76 -4.88
CA GLU A 11 10.83 -4.18 -4.62
C GLU A 11 11.05 -4.59 -3.15
N LYS A 12 12.13 -4.10 -2.51
CA LYS A 12 12.41 -4.37 -1.09
C LYS A 12 11.37 -3.75 -0.17
N GLN A 13 10.94 -2.52 -0.49
CA GLN A 13 9.89 -1.85 0.28
C GLN A 13 8.56 -2.56 0.10
N LEU A 14 8.21 -2.91 -1.15
CA LEU A 14 6.99 -3.65 -1.48
C LEU A 14 6.91 -4.97 -0.72
N THR A 15 7.97 -5.78 -0.75
CA THR A 15 8.03 -7.06 -0.03
C THR A 15 7.79 -6.87 1.47
N ASN A 16 8.43 -5.87 2.08
CA ASN A 16 8.26 -5.58 3.50
C ASN A 16 6.85 -5.08 3.84
N ILE A 17 6.24 -4.25 3.00
CA ILE A 17 4.88 -3.76 3.20
C ILE A 17 3.87 -4.91 3.10
N ILE A 18 3.99 -5.77 2.09
CA ILE A 18 3.11 -6.93 1.92
C ILE A 18 3.22 -7.88 3.11
N LYS A 19 4.45 -8.17 3.58
CA LYS A 19 4.66 -8.97 4.80
C LYS A 19 3.91 -8.37 5.99
N LYS A 20 4.07 -7.07 6.25
CA LYS A 20 3.39 -6.39 7.36
C LYS A 20 1.87 -6.36 7.19
N ALA A 21 1.38 -6.18 5.97
CA ALA A 21 -0.05 -6.16 5.65
C ALA A 21 -0.72 -7.52 5.89
N ILE A 22 -0.04 -8.62 5.56
CA ILE A 22 -0.50 -9.99 5.84
C ILE A 22 -0.50 -10.27 7.35
N GLN A 23 0.53 -9.80 8.07
CA GLN A 23 0.65 -9.99 9.52
C GLN A 23 -0.31 -9.09 10.33
N HIS A 24 -0.92 -8.08 9.71
CA HIS A 24 -1.82 -7.16 10.40
C HIS A 24 -3.14 -7.86 10.76
N VAL A 25 -3.47 -7.88 12.06
CA VAL A 25 -4.79 -8.34 12.54
C VAL A 25 -5.81 -7.24 12.26
N GLY A 26 -6.50 -7.37 11.12
CA GLY A 26 -7.51 -6.43 10.66
C GLY A 26 -7.46 -6.23 9.15
N PHE A 27 -8.24 -5.28 8.64
CA PHE A 27 -8.27 -5.00 7.21
C PHE A 27 -7.04 -4.22 6.73
N SER A 28 -6.40 -4.70 5.67
CA SER A 28 -5.21 -4.11 5.05
C SER A 28 -5.47 -3.70 3.60
N VAL A 29 -5.12 -2.46 3.25
CA VAL A 29 -5.09 -1.97 1.87
C VAL A 29 -3.66 -1.60 1.50
N VAL A 30 -3.18 -2.14 0.38
CA VAL A 30 -1.87 -1.81 -0.19
C VAL A 30 -2.04 -1.43 -1.65
N GLU A 31 -1.81 -0.17 -1.97
CA GLU A 31 -1.78 0.32 -3.35
C GLU A 31 -0.38 0.16 -3.93
N VAL A 32 -0.25 -0.62 -4.99
CA VAL A 32 1.03 -0.82 -5.70
C VAL A 32 0.90 -0.18 -7.08
N LEU A 33 1.67 0.88 -7.32
CA LEU A 33 1.77 1.48 -8.65
C LEU A 33 2.57 0.54 -9.55
N THR A 34 1.94 0.10 -10.64
CA THR A 34 2.49 -0.87 -11.60
C THR A 34 2.49 -0.27 -13.01
N GLN A 35 3.58 -0.48 -13.72
CA GLN A 35 3.75 -0.03 -15.10
C GLN A 35 3.07 -1.00 -16.05
N CYS A 36 2.33 -0.47 -17.03
CA CYS A 36 1.77 -1.25 -18.14
C CYS A 36 2.43 -0.80 -19.45
N PRO A 37 3.62 -1.34 -19.79
CA PRO A 37 4.40 -0.84 -20.92
C PRO A 37 3.73 -1.11 -22.27
N THR A 38 3.01 -2.24 -22.39
CA THR A 38 2.43 -2.67 -23.67
C THR A 38 1.26 -1.80 -24.12
N TYR A 39 0.29 -1.53 -23.25
CA TYR A 39 -0.92 -0.81 -23.65
C TYR A 39 -0.89 0.64 -23.21
N PHE A 40 -0.68 0.91 -21.91
CA PHE A 40 -0.69 2.28 -21.40
C PHE A 40 0.55 3.04 -21.86
N GLY A 41 1.74 2.45 -21.72
CA GLY A 41 3.00 3.08 -22.12
C GLY A 41 3.03 3.43 -23.62
N ARG A 42 2.80 2.44 -24.49
CA ARG A 42 2.79 2.63 -25.95
C ARG A 42 1.74 3.62 -26.44
N LYS A 43 0.53 3.65 -25.85
CA LYS A 43 -0.55 4.55 -26.29
C LYS A 43 -0.38 6.00 -25.80
N ASN A 44 0.53 6.25 -24.87
CA ASN A 44 0.75 7.57 -24.26
C ASN A 44 2.20 8.04 -24.43
N ASP A 45 2.97 7.40 -25.31
CA ASP A 45 4.38 7.73 -25.60
C ASP A 45 5.28 7.85 -24.34
N LEU A 46 5.05 6.99 -23.34
CA LEU A 46 5.74 7.03 -22.04
C LEU A 46 7.11 6.33 -22.03
N GLY A 47 7.66 6.03 -23.20
CA GLY A 47 8.95 5.35 -23.35
C GLY A 47 8.92 3.85 -23.07
N SER A 48 10.09 3.30 -22.75
CA SER A 48 10.26 1.86 -22.51
C SER A 48 9.75 1.45 -21.13
N ALA A 49 9.65 0.13 -20.88
CA ALA A 49 9.33 -0.40 -19.56
C ALA A 49 10.30 0.09 -18.46
N VAL A 50 11.58 0.31 -18.82
CA VAL A 50 12.60 0.84 -17.90
C VAL A 50 12.35 2.31 -17.59
N ASP A 51 11.94 3.10 -18.59
CA ASP A 51 11.67 4.53 -18.41
C ASP A 51 10.45 4.75 -17.50
N MET A 52 9.39 3.95 -17.68
CA MET A 52 8.23 3.98 -16.79
C MET A 52 8.58 3.59 -15.34
N MET A 53 9.52 2.65 -15.17
CA MET A 53 10.01 2.27 -13.84
C MET A 53 10.85 3.39 -13.19
N LYS A 54 11.68 4.08 -13.97
CA LYS A 54 12.41 5.28 -13.52
C LYS A 54 11.46 6.40 -13.14
N LEU A 55 10.37 6.58 -13.89
CA LEU A 55 9.33 7.55 -13.56
C LEU A 55 8.80 7.34 -12.14
N TYR A 56 8.57 6.09 -11.70
CA TYR A 56 8.18 5.83 -10.31
C TYR A 56 9.26 6.17 -9.28
N LYS A 57 10.55 6.06 -9.62
CA LYS A 57 11.63 6.49 -8.73
C LYS A 57 11.62 8.01 -8.56
N GLU A 58 11.40 8.74 -9.65
CA GLU A 58 11.51 10.21 -9.71
C GLU A 58 10.26 10.91 -9.20
N THR A 59 9.08 10.37 -9.47
CA THR A 59 7.79 10.99 -9.12
C THR A 59 7.25 10.56 -7.77
N THR A 60 7.90 9.61 -7.08
CA THR A 60 7.48 9.20 -5.74
C THR A 60 8.54 9.52 -4.69
N THR A 61 8.11 9.73 -3.45
CA THR A 61 9.01 9.99 -2.33
C THR A 61 8.53 9.31 -1.04
N PRO A 62 9.40 8.93 -0.09
CA PRO A 62 8.95 8.40 1.20
C PRO A 62 8.05 9.41 1.92
N ARG A 63 7.02 8.90 2.60
CA ARG A 63 6.11 9.73 3.39
C ARG A 63 6.87 10.60 4.40
N GLY A 64 6.54 11.89 4.45
CA GLY A 64 7.17 12.86 5.37
C GLY A 64 8.61 13.27 5.02
N SER A 65 9.12 12.87 3.86
CA SER A 65 10.45 13.28 3.38
C SER A 65 10.55 14.80 3.14
N LYS A 66 11.78 15.34 3.18
CA LYS A 66 12.05 16.73 2.79
C LYS A 66 11.64 17.02 1.35
N ALA A 67 11.91 16.08 0.45
CA ALA A 67 11.53 16.18 -0.96
C ALA A 67 10.01 16.40 -1.15
N LYS A 68 9.14 15.81 -0.32
CA LYS A 68 7.70 16.06 -0.38
C LYS A 68 7.33 17.50 0.04
N LYS A 69 8.07 18.06 1.00
CA LYS A 69 7.86 19.45 1.45
C LYS A 69 8.30 20.46 0.40
N GLU A 70 9.40 20.16 -0.28
CA GLU A 70 9.96 20.99 -1.36
C GLU A 70 9.14 20.86 -2.66
N ASN A 71 8.67 19.64 -2.98
CA ASN A 71 7.83 19.37 -4.14
C ASN A 71 6.54 18.63 -3.72
N PRO A 72 5.43 19.36 -3.53
CA PRO A 72 4.13 18.80 -3.21
C PRO A 72 3.53 17.87 -4.27
N ASP A 73 4.03 17.85 -5.51
CA ASP A 73 3.51 16.98 -6.58
C ASP A 73 4.02 15.54 -6.47
N LEU A 74 5.11 15.30 -5.71
CA LEU A 74 5.64 13.95 -5.52
C LEU A 74 4.64 13.05 -4.80
N ILE A 75 4.42 11.85 -5.31
CA ILE A 75 3.50 10.88 -4.70
C ILE A 75 4.18 10.23 -3.49
N GLU A 76 3.56 10.29 -2.33
CA GLU A 76 4.13 9.63 -1.14
C GLU A 76 4.00 8.10 -1.22
N ARG A 77 5.04 7.41 -0.76
CA ARG A 77 5.06 5.95 -0.56
C ARG A 77 5.43 5.59 0.88
N GLY A 78 4.92 4.46 1.35
CA GLY A 78 5.10 3.97 2.71
C GLY A 78 3.76 3.56 3.35
N ILE A 79 3.79 3.39 4.67
CA ILE A 79 2.61 3.08 5.48
C ILE A 79 2.01 4.42 5.95
N PHE A 80 0.74 4.66 5.62
CA PHE A 80 -0.02 5.86 5.99
C PHE A 80 -0.79 5.65 7.28
N VAL A 81 -1.39 4.46 7.42
CA VAL A 81 -2.20 4.09 8.58
C VAL A 81 -1.78 2.70 9.01
N GLN A 82 -1.56 2.54 10.31
CA GLN A 82 -1.41 1.24 10.96
C GLN A 82 -1.90 1.41 12.40
N LYS A 83 -3.12 0.95 12.66
CA LYS A 83 -3.75 1.03 13.99
C LYS A 83 -4.25 -0.35 14.40
N GLU A 84 -4.32 -0.63 15.69
CA GLU A 84 -5.03 -1.81 16.18
C GLU A 84 -6.49 -1.42 16.44
N MET A 85 -7.41 -2.18 15.85
CA MET A 85 -8.85 -1.95 15.99
C MET A 85 -9.55 -3.31 16.06
N PRO A 86 -10.73 -3.38 16.68
CA PRO A 86 -11.56 -4.57 16.66
C PRO A 86 -11.72 -5.13 15.25
N GLU A 87 -11.36 -6.40 15.07
CA GLU A 87 -11.48 -7.14 13.81
C GLU A 87 -12.81 -7.90 13.78
N TYR A 88 -13.44 -7.97 12.60
CA TYR A 88 -14.79 -8.48 12.43
C TYR A 88 -14.97 -9.90 13.00
N CYS A 89 -14.13 -10.86 12.62
CA CYS A 89 -14.22 -12.23 13.09
C CYS A 89 -14.02 -12.33 14.61
N SER A 90 -13.10 -11.54 15.15
CA SER A 90 -12.84 -11.46 16.59
C SER A 90 -14.04 -10.92 17.37
N GLU A 91 -14.66 -9.84 16.90
CA GLU A 91 -15.90 -9.30 17.49
C GLU A 91 -17.09 -10.24 17.31
N TYR A 92 -17.22 -10.85 16.14
CA TYR A 92 -18.28 -11.81 15.85
C TYR A 92 -18.18 -13.06 16.74
N ASN A 93 -16.97 -13.56 16.99
CA ASN A 93 -16.74 -14.65 17.93
C ASN A 93 -17.21 -14.31 19.36
N LYS A 94 -17.07 -13.06 19.81
CA LYS A 94 -17.61 -12.65 21.13
C LYS A 94 -19.13 -12.77 21.18
N ILE A 95 -19.80 -12.43 20.08
CA ILE A 95 -21.27 -12.57 19.97
C ILE A 95 -21.66 -14.06 20.07
N ILE A 96 -20.97 -14.94 19.34
CA ILE A 96 -21.20 -16.40 19.39
C ILE A 96 -21.02 -16.92 20.82
N GLN A 97 -19.94 -16.55 21.50
CA GLN A 97 -19.67 -17.02 22.87
C GLN A 97 -20.71 -16.53 23.87
N LYS A 98 -21.18 -15.28 23.71
CA LYS A 98 -22.26 -14.73 24.54
C LYS A 98 -23.57 -15.49 24.34
N ALA A 99 -23.88 -15.89 23.10
CA ALA A 99 -25.08 -16.69 22.81
C ALA A 99 -24.99 -18.09 23.41
N LYS A 100 -23.83 -18.76 23.33
CA LYS A 100 -23.62 -20.10 23.90
C LYS A 100 -23.79 -20.18 25.41
N LYS A 101 -23.40 -19.14 26.16
CA LYS A 101 -23.52 -19.10 27.64
C LYS A 101 -24.95 -18.93 28.14
N ARG A 102 -25.91 -18.61 27.27
CA ARG A 102 -27.32 -18.41 27.61
C ARG A 102 -28.17 -19.67 27.40
N LEU A 103 -27.56 -20.74 26.85
CA LEU A 103 -28.11 -22.08 26.77
C LEU A 103 -27.62 -22.89 27.96
#